data_AF-A0A662EHD6-F1
#
_entry.id   AF-A0A662EHD6-F1
#
_cell.length_a   1.000
_cell.length_b   1.000
_cell.length_c   1.000
_cell.angle_alpha   90.00
_cell.angle_beta   90.00
_cell.angle_gamma   90.00
#
_symmetry.space_group_name_H-M   'P 1'
#
loop_
_entity.id
_entity.type
_entity.pdbx_description
1 polymer ?
#
loop_
_entity_poly.entity_id
_entity_poly.type
_entity_poly.pdbx_seq_one_letter_code
_entity_poly.pdbx_strand_id
1 'polypeptide(L)'
;MSFFRYEFLGNQVWQYGAFFLILLGAGVVHWLLRRLWGGFLSRRQVPDERLQAALAALGRRPLGIVLFLLALWGGLQVFSLPQAASAFVRGLFVAVATFLVVYALSKLTDVLFA
;
A
#
# COMPACT_ATOMS: atom_id res chain seq x y z
N MET A 1 -21.05 5.32 30.55
CA MET A 1 -21.04 4.36 29.42
C MET A 1 -19.82 4.67 28.56
N SER A 2 -18.80 3.81 28.52
CA SER A 2 -17.63 4.07 27.67
C SER A 2 -17.93 3.64 26.24
N PHE A 3 -17.99 4.60 25.32
CA PHE A 3 -18.14 4.38 23.88
C PHE A 3 -17.14 3.34 23.32
N PHE A 4 -15.98 3.22 23.96
CA PHE A 4 -14.92 2.27 23.62
C PHE A 4 -15.29 0.79 23.81
N ARG A 5 -16.30 0.44 24.62
CA ARG A 5 -16.72 -0.95 24.83
C ARG A 5 -17.99 -1.33 24.08
N TYR A 6 -18.50 -0.44 23.23
CA TYR A 6 -19.67 -0.74 22.42
C TYR A 6 -19.26 -1.71 21.30
N GLU A 7 -19.91 -2.88 21.26
CA GLU A 7 -19.69 -3.89 20.24
C GLU A 7 -20.68 -3.69 19.08
N PHE A 8 -20.15 -3.57 17.88
CA PHE A 8 -20.90 -3.53 16.63
C PHE A 8 -20.39 -4.67 15.76
N LEU A 9 -21.28 -5.56 15.32
CA LEU A 9 -20.91 -6.76 14.52
C LEU A 9 -19.80 -7.61 15.17
N GLY A 10 -19.83 -7.77 16.50
CA GLY A 10 -18.83 -8.55 17.26
C GLY A 10 -17.44 -7.91 17.36
N ASN A 11 -17.30 -6.64 16.95
CA ASN A 11 -16.07 -5.87 17.01
C ASN A 11 -16.31 -4.54 17.76
N GLN A 12 -15.30 -4.04 18.46
CA GLN A 12 -15.42 -2.80 19.22
C GLN A 12 -15.39 -1.59 18.28
N VAL A 13 -16.21 -0.57 18.55
CA VAL A 13 -16.31 0.63 17.68
C VAL A 13 -14.96 1.31 17.42
N TRP A 14 -14.05 1.29 18.40
CA TRP A 14 -12.72 1.87 18.22
C TRP A 14 -11.87 1.16 17.16
N GLN A 15 -12.11 -0.12 16.88
CA GLN A 15 -11.38 -0.87 15.84
C GLN A 15 -11.63 -0.28 14.45
N TYR A 16 -12.86 0.18 14.19
CA TYR A 16 -13.19 0.90 12.95
C TYR A 16 -12.49 2.26 12.86
N GLY A 17 -12.42 2.98 13.98
CA GLY A 17 -11.66 4.24 14.07
C GLY A 17 -10.17 4.03 13.82
N ALA A 18 -9.57 3.01 14.45
CA ALA A 18 -8.18 2.63 14.25
C ALA A 18 -7.90 2.20 12.80
N PHE A 19 -8.79 1.41 12.19
CA PHE A 19 -8.72 1.02 10.78
C PHE A 19 -8.72 2.25 9.86
N PHE A 20 -9.65 3.19 10.10
CA PHE A 20 -9.72 4.43 9.34
C PHE A 20 -8.44 5.27 9.49
N LEU A 21 -7.91 5.39 10.70
CA LEU A 21 -6.65 6.09 10.95
C LEU A 21 -5.45 5.42 10.25
N ILE A 22 -5.41 4.09 10.17
CA ILE A 22 -4.37 3.35 9.43
C ILE A 22 -4.45 3.68 7.93
N LEU A 23 -5.66 3.64 7.35
CA LEU A 23 -5.85 3.99 5.94
C LEU A 23 -5.49 5.46 5.65
N LEU A 24 -5.90 6.36 6.55
CA LEU A 24 -5.59 7.78 6.44
C LEU A 24 -4.08 8.03 6.56
N GLY A 25 -3.43 7.36 7.51
CA GLY A 25 -1.98 7.35 7.67
C GLY A 25 -1.26 6.87 6.43
N ALA A 26 -1.74 5.81 5.78
CA ALA A 26 -1.18 5.33 4.52
C ALA A 26 -1.29 6.36 3.39
N GLY A 27 -2.41 7.09 3.33
CA GLY A 27 -2.58 8.21 2.40
C GLY A 27 -1.55 9.32 2.63
N VAL A 28 -1.31 9.69 3.90
CA VAL A 28 -0.30 10.68 4.28
C VAL A 28 1.11 10.19 3.94
N VAL A 29 1.43 8.93 4.25
CA VAL A 29 2.72 8.31 3.93
C VAL A 29 2.94 8.30 2.41
N HIS A 30 1.93 7.91 1.63
CA HIS A 30 2.01 7.94 0.16
C HIS A 30 2.20 9.36 -0.39
N TRP A 31 1.54 10.35 0.21
CA TRP A 31 1.74 11.76 -0.16
C TRP A 31 3.17 12.23 0.15
N LEU A 32 3.69 11.92 1.34
CA LEU A 32 5.06 12.23 1.74
C LEU A 32 6.09 11.55 0.84
N LEU A 33 5.94 10.24 0.57
CA LEU A 33 6.83 9.52 -0.34
C LEU A 33 6.81 10.12 -1.73
N ARG A 34 5.63 10.48 -2.27
CA ARG A 34 5.56 11.17 -3.57
C ARG A 34 6.27 12.51 -3.56
N ARG A 35 6.12 13.29 -2.49
CA ARG A 35 6.77 14.60 -2.35
C ARG A 35 8.30 14.47 -2.23
N LEU A 36 8.77 13.50 -1.45
CA LEU A 36 10.20 13.18 -1.32
C LEU A 36 10.78 12.65 -2.62
N TRP A 37 10.06 11.78 -3.33
CA TRP A 37 10.49 11.22 -4.62
C TRP A 37 10.60 12.31 -5.69
N GLY A 38 9.62 13.22 -5.75
CA GLY A 38 9.68 14.39 -6.64
C GLY A 38 10.87 15.30 -6.32
N GLY A 39 11.12 15.57 -5.04
CA GLY A 39 12.27 16.38 -4.61
C GLY A 39 13.62 15.71 -4.84
N PHE A 40 13.70 14.38 -4.75
CA PHE A 40 14.91 13.62 -5.05
C PHE A 40 15.22 13.60 -6.54
N LEU A 41 14.20 13.37 -7.38
CA LEU A 41 14.31 13.39 -8.84
C LEU A 41 14.65 14.77 -9.40
N SER A 42 14.21 15.86 -8.76
CA SER A 42 14.58 17.22 -9.18
C SER A 42 16.01 17.59 -8.79
N ARG A 43 16.59 16.93 -7.77
CA ARG A 43 17.97 17.19 -7.30
C ARG A 43 19.01 16.36 -8.04
N ARG A 44 18.67 15.12 -8.42
CA ARG A 44 19.50 14.35 -9.35
C ARG A 44 19.11 14.79 -10.77
N GLN A 45 19.89 15.67 -11.39
CA GLN A 45 19.86 15.86 -12.84
C GLN A 45 20.22 14.52 -13.49
N VAL A 46 19.21 13.68 -13.72
CA VAL A 46 19.38 12.41 -14.43
C VAL A 46 19.61 12.78 -15.90
N PRO A 47 20.76 12.41 -16.49
CA PRO A 47 21.10 12.84 -17.85
C PRO A 47 20.17 12.24 -18.91
N ASP A 48 19.52 11.11 -18.61
CA ASP A 48 18.58 10.44 -19.51
C ASP A 48 17.12 10.73 -19.15
N GLU A 49 16.41 11.47 -20.02
CA GLU A 49 14.97 11.73 -19.91
C GLU A 49 14.15 10.43 -19.87
N ARG A 50 14.59 9.38 -20.57
CA ARG A 50 13.93 8.06 -20.59
C ARG A 50 14.04 7.35 -19.25
N LEU A 51 15.21 7.40 -18.62
CA LEU A 51 15.43 6.81 -17.29
C LEU A 51 14.66 7.58 -16.22
N GLN A 52 14.59 8.91 -16.34
CA GLN A 52 13.79 9.75 -15.45
C GLN A 52 12.29 9.46 -15.59
N ALA A 53 11.80 9.26 -16.82
CA ALA A 53 10.41 8.88 -17.08
C ALA A 53 10.07 7.47 -16.54
N ALA A 54 10.97 6.50 -16.71
CA ALA A 54 10.81 5.14 -16.19
C ALA A 54 10.79 5.13 -14.64
N LEU A 55 11.71 5.86 -13.99
CA LEU A 55 11.74 6.01 -12.53
C LEU A 55 10.52 6.76 -11.98
N ALA A 56 10.03 7.78 -12.71
CA ALA A 56 8.80 8.47 -12.37
C ALA A 56 7.57 7.58 -12.53
N ALA A 57 7.53 6.70 -13.54
CA ALA A 57 6.46 5.75 -13.76
C ALA A 57 6.42 4.66 -12.67
N LEU A 58 7.60 4.16 -12.26
CA LEU A 58 7.76 3.20 -11.15
C LEU A 58 7.37 3.79 -9.79
N GLY A 59 7.67 5.07 -9.54
CA GLY A 59 7.34 5.74 -8.28
C GLY A 59 5.86 6.13 -8.13
N ARG A 60 5.11 6.28 -9.22
CA ARG A 60 3.77 6.90 -9.18
C ARG A 60 2.62 5.95 -8.85
N ARG A 61 2.54 4.80 -9.52
CA ARG A 61 1.39 3.87 -9.42
C ARG A 61 1.68 2.62 -8.59
N PRO A 62 2.78 1.87 -8.83
CA PRO A 62 3.06 0.62 -8.09
C PRO A 62 3.22 0.87 -6.59
N LEU A 63 3.98 1.91 -6.24
CA LEU A 63 4.28 2.25 -4.85
C LEU A 63 3.01 2.54 -4.04
N GLY A 64 2.07 3.30 -4.61
CA GLY A 64 0.80 3.61 -3.95
C GLY A 64 -0.08 2.38 -3.74
N ILE A 65 -0.09 1.46 -4.72
CA ILE A 65 -0.83 0.19 -4.62
C ILE A 65 -0.24 -0.68 -3.51
N VAL A 66 1.08 -0.81 -3.45
CA VAL A 66 1.79 -1.57 -2.41
C VAL A 66 1.51 -0.97 -1.02
N LEU A 67 1.61 0.35 -0.88
CA LEU A 67 1.35 1.04 0.39
C LEU A 67 -0.10 0.86 0.85
N PHE A 68 -1.06 0.98 -0.07
CA PHE A 68 -2.46 0.76 0.22
C PHE A 68 -2.72 -0.69 0.66
N LEU A 69 -2.15 -1.67 -0.04
CA LEU A 69 -2.24 -3.08 0.35
C LEU A 69 -1.67 -3.31 1.74
N LEU A 70 -0.47 -2.81 2.03
CA LEU A 70 0.14 -2.96 3.35
C LEU A 70 -0.71 -2.34 4.46
N ALA A 71 -1.28 -1.16 4.20
CA ALA A 71 -2.17 -0.50 5.14
C ALA A 71 -3.49 -1.25 5.34
N LEU A 72 -4.06 -1.77 4.25
CA LEU A 72 -5.26 -2.60 4.30
C LEU A 72 -5.00 -3.90 5.07
N TRP A 73 -3.86 -4.55 4.84
CA TRP A 73 -3.44 -5.74 5.57
C TRP A 73 -3.29 -5.45 7.06
N GLY A 74 -2.48 -4.43 7.40
CA GLY A 74 -2.24 -4.04 8.79
C GLY A 74 -3.52 -3.58 9.49
N GLY A 75 -4.40 -2.88 8.79
CA GLY A 75 -5.70 -2.46 9.29
C GLY A 75 -6.64 -3.63 9.55
N LEU A 76 -6.65 -4.66 8.69
CA LEU A 76 -7.48 -5.84 8.91
C LEU A 76 -7.04 -6.67 10.12
N GLN A 77 -5.78 -6.58 10.54
CA GLN A 77 -5.30 -7.22 11.79
C GLN A 77 -5.88 -6.59 13.06
N VAL A 78 -6.47 -5.39 12.97
CA VAL A 78 -7.12 -4.73 14.12
C VAL A 78 -8.44 -5.40 14.47
N PHE A 79 -9.07 -6.10 13.51
CA PHE A 79 -10.34 -6.78 13.69
C PHE A 79 -10.15 -8.23 14.16
N SER A 80 -11.05 -8.67 15.03
CA SER A 80 -11.18 -10.09 15.40
C SER A 80 -11.94 -10.82 14.30
N LEU A 81 -11.22 -11.30 13.29
CA LEU A 81 -11.78 -12.05 12.17
C LEU A 81 -11.90 -13.55 12.49
N PRO A 82 -12.99 -14.22 12.10
CA PRO A 82 -13.08 -15.69 12.12
C PRO A 82 -11.94 -16.33 11.32
N GLN A 83 -11.46 -17.51 11.74
CA GLN A 83 -10.32 -18.18 11.09
C GLN A 83 -10.51 -18.38 9.57
N ALA A 84 -11.73 -18.73 9.14
CA ALA A 84 -12.04 -18.88 7.72
C ALA A 84 -11.85 -17.57 6.92
N ALA A 85 -12.30 -16.44 7.49
CA ALA A 85 -12.14 -15.12 6.88
C ALA A 85 -10.67 -14.69 6.86
N SER A 86 -9.93 -14.94 7.96
CA SER A 86 -8.49 -14.67 8.03
C SER A 86 -7.69 -15.46 6.97
N ALA A 87 -7.98 -16.75 6.81
CA ALA A 87 -7.35 -17.59 5.80
C ALA A 87 -7.65 -17.11 4.37
N PHE A 88 -8.90 -16.73 4.09
CA PHE A 88 -9.30 -16.17 2.80
C PHE A 88 -8.58 -14.85 2.50
N VAL A 89 -8.61 -13.90 3.45
CA VAL A 89 -7.93 -12.61 3.31
C VAL A 89 -6.44 -12.82 3.09
N ARG A 90 -5.79 -13.71 3.85
CA ARG A 90 -4.38 -14.06 3.64
C ARG A 90 -4.12 -14.61 2.23
N GLY A 91 -4.96 -15.52 1.75
CA GLY A 91 -4.86 -16.07 0.39
C GLY A 91 -4.97 -14.98 -0.68
N LEU A 92 -5.94 -14.06 -0.54
CA LEU A 92 -6.11 -12.92 -1.43
C LEU A 92 -4.88 -12.01 -1.45
N PHE A 93 -4.33 -11.70 -0.28
CA PHE A 93 -3.13 -10.87 -0.16
C PHE A 93 -1.91 -11.51 -0.81
N VAL A 94 -1.72 -12.82 -0.63
CA VAL A 94 -0.63 -13.57 -1.27
C VAL A 94 -0.81 -13.55 -2.80
N ALA A 95 -2.02 -13.74 -3.30
CA ALA A 95 -2.31 -13.69 -4.74
C ALA A 95 -1.99 -12.31 -5.34
N VAL A 96 -2.47 -11.23 -4.70
CA VAL A 96 -2.21 -9.86 -5.15
C VAL A 96 -0.73 -9.50 -5.05
N ALA A 97 -0.05 -9.89 -3.96
CA ALA A 97 1.38 -9.66 -3.81
C ALA A 97 2.19 -10.39 -4.90
N THR A 98 1.85 -11.64 -5.19
CA THR A 98 2.48 -12.42 -6.28
C THR A 98 2.27 -11.73 -7.63
N PHE A 99 1.05 -11.30 -7.92
CA PHE A 99 0.75 -10.56 -9.14
C PHE A 99 1.57 -9.27 -9.27
N LEU A 100 1.71 -8.50 -8.18
CA LEU A 100 2.51 -7.28 -8.16
C LEU A 100 4.00 -7.55 -8.38
N VAL A 101 4.54 -8.63 -7.79
CA VAL A 101 5.94 -9.03 -8.01
C VAL A 101 6.16 -9.40 -9.47
N VAL A 102 5.28 -10.22 -10.05
CA VAL A 102 5.37 -10.60 -11.47
C VAL A 102 5.28 -9.36 -12.36
N TYR A 103 4.33 -8.46 -12.11
CA TYR A 103 4.17 -7.21 -12.85
C TYR A 103 5.43 -6.32 -12.74
N ALA A 104 6.00 -6.19 -11.54
CA ALA A 104 7.21 -5.41 -11.31
C ALA A 104 8.41 -6.01 -12.06
N LEU A 105 8.57 -7.33 -12.03
CA LEU A 105 9.60 -8.03 -12.78
C LEU A 105 9.41 -7.83 -14.29
N SER A 106 8.20 -8.03 -14.83
CA SER A 106 7.92 -7.80 -16.25
C SER A 106 8.26 -6.37 -16.68
N LYS A 107 7.87 -5.37 -15.87
CA LYS A 107 8.20 -3.97 -16.16
C LYS A 107 9.69 -3.66 -16.04
N LEU A 108 10.40 -4.32 -15.14
CA LEU A 108 11.85 -4.17 -15.01
C LEU A 108 12.55 -4.76 -16.24
N THR A 109 12.09 -5.90 -16.74
CA THR A 109 12.55 -6.50 -18.00
C THR A 109 12.31 -5.55 -19.17
N ASP A 110 11.12 -4.95 -19.29
CA ASP A 110 10.84 -3.94 -20.34
C ASP A 110 11.83 -2.77 -20.31
N VAL A 111 12.26 -2.34 -19.12
CA VAL A 111 13.21 -1.22 -18.96
C VAL A 111 14.66 -1.63 -19.25
N LEU A 112 15.05 -2.87 -18.93
CA LEU A 112 16.40 -3.36 -19.17
C LEU A 112 16.67 -3.69 -20.64
N PHE A 113 15.63 -4.08 -21.39
CA PHE A 113 15.74 -4.52 -22.78
C PHE A 113 15.17 -3.49 -23.80
N ALA A 114 14.87 -2.26 -23.36
CA ALA A 114 14.48 -1.13 -24.21
C ALA A 114 15.61 -0.10 -24.37
#